data_AF-A0A959ZDJ3-F1
#
_entry.id   AF-A0A959ZDJ3-F1
#
_cell.length_a   1.000
_cell.length_b   1.000
_cell.length_c   1.000
_cell.angle_alpha   90.00
_cell.angle_beta   90.00
_cell.angle_gamma   90.00
#
_symmetry.space_group_name_H-M   'P 1'
#
loop_
_entity.id
_entity.type
_entity.pdbx_description
1 polymer ?
#
loop_
_entity_poly.entity_id
_entity_poly.type
_entity_poly.pdbx_seq_one_letter_code
_entity_poly.pdbx_strand_id
1 'polypeptide(L)'
;MDPGFEARLARRRDEVRRRQVQRRRIVLGTILGVLLCAAIFAAFMRSDDAGDGGSQETMAGNSSPQSSGQDGSGAGQAGIESTDSRGGAQPDDSWEPRTGPVPILMYHVIGPAAGAEDYPGLFLSTPDFRAQVSWLADNGYTAVTLVQVQNAWYDGGTLPPKPVVLSFDDGYLGQYL
;
A
#
# COMPACT_ATOMS: atom_id res chain seq x y z
N MET A 1 24.68 -11.62 21.44
CA MET A 1 23.81 -10.75 20.61
C MET A 1 24.69 -10.02 19.60
N ASP A 2 24.27 -9.99 18.33
CA ASP A 2 24.97 -9.24 17.27
C ASP A 2 24.83 -7.72 17.52
N PRO A 3 25.92 -6.97 17.76
CA PRO A 3 25.85 -5.52 17.99
C PRO A 3 25.29 -4.74 16.79
N GLY A 4 25.34 -5.30 15.58
CA GLY A 4 24.72 -4.72 14.39
C GLY A 4 23.19 -4.83 14.37
N PHE A 5 22.61 -5.75 15.14
CA PHE A 5 21.17 -6.00 15.15
C PHE A 5 20.38 -4.83 15.74
N GLU A 6 20.78 -4.32 16.91
CA GLU A 6 20.15 -3.16 17.55
C GLU A 6 20.26 -1.89 16.68
N ALA A 7 21.41 -1.70 16.03
CA ALA A 7 21.62 -0.57 15.13
C ALA A 7 20.73 -0.67 13.86
N ARG A 8 20.43 -1.88 13.38
CA ARG A 8 19.49 -2.10 12.27
C ARG A 8 18.04 -1.89 12.73
N LEU A 9 17.67 -2.36 13.92
CA LEU A 9 16.35 -2.12 14.50
C LEU A 9 16.08 -0.64 14.78
N ALA A 10 17.04 0.07 15.37
CA ALA A 10 16.93 1.50 15.66
C ALA A 10 16.75 2.32 14.38
N ARG A 11 17.57 2.05 13.35
CA ARG A 11 17.41 2.67 12.01
C ARG A 11 16.02 2.42 11.43
N ARG A 12 15.54 1.18 11.52
CA ARG A 12 14.20 0.81 11.03
C ARG A 12 13.08 1.54 11.78
N ARG A 13 13.18 1.68 13.11
CA ARG A 13 12.21 2.44 13.94
C ARG A 13 12.23 3.93 13.59
N ASP A 14 13.41 4.50 13.41
CA ASP A 14 13.57 5.92 13.07
C ASP A 14 13.04 6.23 11.66
N GLU A 15 13.29 5.36 10.69
CA GLU A 15 12.74 5.49 9.33
C GLU A 15 11.20 5.48 9.34
N VAL A 16 10.59 4.56 10.09
CA VAL A 16 9.13 4.47 10.23
C VAL A 16 8.56 5.73 10.89
N ARG A 17 9.16 6.19 11.99
CA ARG A 17 8.74 7.41 12.69
C ARG A 17 8.85 8.64 11.78
N ARG A 18 9.95 8.78 11.04
CA ARG A 18 10.15 9.91 10.10
C ARG A 18 9.10 9.92 9.00
N ARG A 19 8.79 8.76 8.40
CA ARG A 19 7.75 8.62 7.37
C ARG A 19 6.37 8.97 7.91
N GLN A 20 6.01 8.50 9.11
CA GLN A 20 4.73 8.83 9.75
C GLN A 20 4.60 10.34 10.03
N VAL A 21 5.65 10.98 10.53
CA VAL A 21 5.66 12.43 10.78
C VAL A 21 5.57 13.23 9.48
N GLN A 22 6.33 12.83 8.44
CA GLN A 22 6.26 13.46 7.11
C GLN A 22 4.87 13.35 6.49
N ARG A 23 4.24 12.17 6.54
CA ARG A 23 2.86 11.96 6.06
C ARG A 23 1.85 12.82 6.81
N ARG A 24 1.90 12.87 8.15
CA ARG A 24 1.01 13.73 8.94
C ARG A 24 1.18 15.21 8.58
N ARG A 25 2.41 15.66 8.36
CA ARG A 25 2.69 17.04 7.94
C ARG A 25 2.15 17.33 6.53
N ILE A 26 2.32 16.41 5.60
CA ILE A 26 1.77 16.55 4.24
C ILE A 26 0.24 16.60 4.30
N VAL A 27 -0.41 15.67 5.00
CA VAL A 27 -1.88 15.62 5.14
C VAL A 27 -2.41 16.91 5.79
N LEU A 28 -1.85 17.33 6.92
CA LEU A 28 -2.26 18.59 7.58
C LEU A 28 -2.03 19.81 6.68
N GLY A 29 -0.91 19.85 5.95
CA GLY A 29 -0.62 20.90 4.97
C GLY A 29 -1.63 20.94 3.83
N THR A 30 -1.98 19.76 3.27
CA THR A 30 -3.00 19.67 2.20
C THR A 30 -4.38 20.11 2.68
N ILE A 31 -4.80 19.71 3.89
CA ILE A 31 -6.08 20.13 4.47
C ILE A 31 -6.10 21.65 4.67
N LEU A 32 -5.05 22.23 5.24
CA LEU A 32 -4.95 23.66 5.45
C LEU A 32 -4.97 24.44 4.12
N GLY A 33 -4.25 23.94 3.11
CA GLY A 33 -4.25 24.52 1.76
C GLY A 33 -5.62 24.50 1.10
N VAL A 34 -6.34 23.37 1.15
CA VAL A 34 -7.70 23.26 0.61
C VAL A 34 -8.66 24.21 1.32
N LEU A 35 -8.60 24.31 2.66
CA LEU A 35 -9.43 25.24 3.43
C LEU A 35 -9.12 26.71 3.07
N LEU A 36 -7.85 27.07 2.88
CA LEU A 36 -7.45 28.40 2.46
C LEU A 36 -7.99 28.73 1.06
N CYS A 37 -7.85 27.81 0.10
CA CYS A 37 -8.39 27.98 -1.25
C CYS A 37 -9.93 28.13 -1.23
N ALA A 38 -10.64 27.32 -0.44
CA ALA A 38 -12.08 27.43 -0.29
C ALA A 38 -12.51 28.78 0.31
N ALA A 39 -11.78 29.29 1.31
CA ALA A 39 -12.04 30.59 1.91
C ALA A 39 -11.83 31.74 0.92
N ILE A 40 -10.73 31.70 0.14
CA ILE A 40 -10.46 32.68 -0.92
C ILE A 40 -11.57 32.63 -1.98
N PHE A 41 -11.95 31.45 -2.45
CA PHE A 41 -13.04 31.27 -3.43
C PHE A 41 -14.38 31.82 -2.93
N ALA A 42 -14.73 31.55 -1.66
CA ALA A 42 -15.93 32.11 -1.04
C ALA A 42 -15.89 33.64 -0.89
N ALA A 43 -14.70 34.23 -0.67
CA ALA A 43 -14.53 35.67 -0.66
C ALA A 43 -14.72 36.28 -2.05
N PHE A 44 -14.17 35.67 -3.10
CA PHE A 44 -14.40 36.09 -4.49
C PHE A 44 -15.89 36.04 -4.87
N MET A 45 -16.59 34.93 -4.55
CA MET A 45 -18.04 34.79 -4.77
C MET A 45 -18.91 35.77 -3.97
N ARG A 46 -18.40 36.40 -2.91
CA ARG A 46 -19.10 37.47 -2.15
C ARG A 46 -18.87 38.87 -2.73
N SER A 47 -18.01 39.01 -3.74
CA SER A 47 -17.64 40.32 -4.32
C SER A 47 -18.58 40.80 -5.43
N ASP A 48 -19.41 39.90 -5.97
CA ASP A 48 -20.32 40.22 -7.08
C ASP A 48 -21.69 40.64 -6.54
N ASP A 49 -21.77 41.83 -5.94
CA ASP A 49 -23.06 42.52 -5.74
C ASP A 49 -22.88 44.03 -5.97
N ALA A 50 -22.91 44.40 -7.25
CA ALA A 50 -23.06 45.78 -7.70
C ALA A 50 -23.75 45.81 -9.07
N GLY A 51 -25.08 46.00 -9.04
CA GLY A 51 -25.72 47.06 -9.83
C GLY A 51 -26.20 46.78 -11.26
N ASP A 52 -27.53 46.67 -11.35
CA ASP A 52 -28.44 47.39 -12.28
C ASP A 52 -28.64 46.92 -13.73
N GLY A 53 -29.91 46.94 -14.14
CA GLY A 53 -30.44 46.42 -15.39
C GLY A 53 -30.63 47.47 -16.49
N GLY A 54 -31.02 47.01 -17.68
CA GLY A 54 -31.53 47.90 -18.73
C GLY A 54 -31.40 47.42 -20.17
N SER A 55 -32.54 46.94 -20.70
CA SER A 55 -33.04 47.04 -22.09
C SER A 55 -32.37 46.32 -23.28
N GLN A 56 -33.27 45.76 -24.09
CA GLN A 56 -33.10 45.12 -25.40
C GLN A 56 -32.59 46.07 -26.49
N GLU A 57 -31.87 45.53 -27.48
CA GLU A 57 -32.16 45.82 -28.89
C GLU A 57 -31.62 44.73 -29.83
N THR A 58 -32.48 44.32 -30.75
CA THR A 58 -32.25 43.43 -31.91
C THR A 58 -31.46 44.12 -33.01
N MET A 59 -30.63 43.39 -33.78
CA MET A 59 -30.66 43.36 -35.26
C MET A 59 -29.51 42.52 -35.86
N ALA A 60 -29.83 41.97 -37.03
CA ALA A 60 -29.10 41.05 -37.89
C ALA A 60 -27.65 41.41 -38.28
N GLY A 61 -26.85 40.38 -38.60
CA GLY A 61 -25.57 40.53 -39.29
C GLY A 61 -24.93 39.19 -39.67
N ASN A 62 -25.13 38.79 -40.91
CA ASN A 62 -24.68 37.54 -41.54
C ASN A 62 -23.18 37.55 -41.87
N SER A 63 -22.45 36.45 -41.59
CA SER A 63 -21.38 35.91 -42.47
C SER A 63 -20.83 34.56 -41.96
N SER A 64 -20.97 33.56 -42.82
CA SER A 64 -20.26 32.25 -42.82
C SER A 64 -19.06 32.33 -43.79
N PRO A 65 -18.28 31.25 -44.07
CA PRO A 65 -17.70 30.17 -43.25
C PRO A 65 -16.18 29.95 -43.59
N GLN A 66 -15.65 28.75 -43.29
CA GLN A 66 -14.38 28.10 -43.74
C GLN A 66 -13.12 28.31 -42.86
N SER A 67 -12.23 27.33 -42.63
CA SER A 67 -12.07 25.95 -43.15
C SER A 67 -11.06 25.13 -42.32
N SER A 68 -11.12 23.79 -42.49
CA SER A 68 -10.00 22.82 -42.61
C SER A 68 -8.96 22.70 -41.47
N GLY A 69 -8.79 21.52 -40.85
CA GLY A 69 -7.84 20.46 -41.29
C GLY A 69 -6.45 20.73 -40.68
N GLN A 70 -5.55 19.81 -40.35
CA GLN A 70 -5.36 18.40 -40.62
C GLN A 70 -4.13 17.95 -39.78
N ASP A 71 -4.07 16.66 -39.43
CA ASP A 71 -2.91 15.77 -39.24
C ASP A 71 -1.50 16.29 -38.90
N GLY A 72 -0.82 15.53 -38.02
CA GLY A 72 0.54 15.07 -38.36
C GLY A 72 1.60 15.07 -37.26
N SER A 73 1.87 13.85 -36.76
CA SER A 73 3.20 13.23 -36.67
C SER A 73 4.29 13.79 -35.73
N GLY A 74 4.75 12.92 -34.83
CA GLY A 74 6.03 13.06 -34.13
C GLY A 74 6.51 11.72 -33.58
N ALA A 75 7.41 11.07 -34.31
CA ALA A 75 8.07 9.82 -33.98
C ALA A 75 9.24 10.01 -32.99
N GLY A 76 9.61 8.91 -32.31
CA GLY A 76 10.85 8.75 -31.55
C GLY A 76 10.58 8.41 -30.07
N GLN A 77 11.29 7.50 -29.42
CA GLN A 77 12.45 6.71 -29.78
C GLN A 77 12.63 5.63 -28.71
N ALA A 78 13.20 4.50 -29.10
CA ALA A 78 13.53 3.35 -28.26
C ALA A 78 14.22 3.74 -26.93
N GLY A 79 13.74 3.14 -25.83
CA GLY A 79 14.34 3.19 -24.51
C GLY A 79 14.36 1.80 -23.89
N ILE A 80 15.46 1.09 -24.11
CA ILE A 80 16.06 0.01 -23.30
C ILE A 80 15.13 -0.59 -22.22
N GLU A 81 14.50 -1.73 -22.52
CA GLU A 81 13.90 -2.60 -21.51
C GLU A 81 15.01 -3.20 -20.63
N SER A 82 15.20 -2.59 -19.48
CA SER A 82 15.89 -3.16 -18.34
C SER A 82 15.05 -4.30 -17.78
N THR A 83 15.21 -5.52 -18.32
CA THR A 83 14.78 -6.75 -17.65
C THR A 83 15.69 -7.03 -16.45
N ASP A 84 15.53 -6.26 -15.39
CA ASP A 84 16.05 -6.59 -14.07
C ASP A 84 14.85 -6.93 -13.19
N SER A 85 14.20 -8.05 -13.53
CA SER A 85 13.14 -8.69 -12.75
C SER A 85 13.73 -9.24 -11.45
N ARG A 86 14.07 -8.35 -10.51
CA ARG A 86 14.38 -8.71 -9.12
C ARG A 86 13.11 -8.61 -8.28
N GLY A 87 12.34 -9.69 -8.26
CA GLY A 87 11.61 -10.16 -7.07
C GLY A 87 10.67 -9.20 -6.34
N GLY A 88 9.93 -8.35 -7.05
CA GLY A 88 8.78 -7.66 -6.48
C GLY A 88 7.52 -8.49 -6.75
N ALA A 89 6.94 -9.09 -5.70
CA ALA A 89 5.60 -9.67 -5.77
C ALA A 89 4.60 -8.53 -6.04
N GLN A 90 4.40 -8.23 -7.33
CA GLN A 90 3.35 -7.33 -7.77
C GLN A 90 2.02 -8.07 -7.64
N PRO A 91 0.97 -7.39 -7.14
CA PRO A 91 -0.36 -7.97 -7.15
C PRO A 91 -0.81 -8.25 -8.59
N ASP A 92 -1.55 -9.34 -8.78
CA ASP A 92 -2.26 -9.59 -10.02
C ASP A 92 -3.46 -8.63 -10.19
N ASP A 93 -4.07 -8.65 -11.37
CA ASP A 93 -5.14 -7.74 -11.77
C ASP A 93 -6.44 -7.88 -10.94
N SER A 94 -6.57 -8.93 -10.11
CA SER A 94 -7.73 -9.13 -9.22
C SER A 94 -7.55 -8.49 -7.84
N TRP A 95 -6.51 -7.69 -7.65
CA TRP A 95 -6.15 -7.14 -6.35
C TRP A 95 -7.03 -5.96 -5.90
N GLU A 96 -7.44 -6.03 -4.63
CA GLU A 96 -8.18 -4.98 -3.93
C GLU A 96 -7.49 -4.65 -2.58
N PRO A 97 -7.36 -3.37 -2.20
CA PRO A 97 -6.83 -3.00 -0.90
C PRO A 97 -7.71 -3.53 0.24
N ARG A 98 -7.19 -4.46 1.04
CA ARG A 98 -7.85 -4.91 2.27
C ARG A 98 -7.48 -4.02 3.46
N THR A 99 -8.46 -3.28 3.95
CA THR A 99 -8.49 -2.76 5.31
C THR A 99 -9.11 -3.82 6.22
N GLY A 100 -8.29 -4.66 6.84
CA GLY A 100 -8.79 -5.73 7.72
C GLY A 100 -7.69 -6.40 8.55
N PRO A 101 -8.05 -7.16 9.60
CA PRO A 101 -7.09 -7.88 10.41
C PRO A 101 -6.34 -8.91 9.56
N VAL A 102 -5.02 -9.01 9.78
CA VAL A 102 -4.17 -10.04 9.18
C VAL A 102 -3.91 -11.10 10.26
N PRO A 103 -4.35 -12.36 10.07
CA PRO A 103 -4.02 -13.44 10.99
C PRO A 103 -2.51 -13.68 11.06
N ILE A 104 -1.99 -13.83 12.28
CA ILE A 104 -0.59 -14.19 12.56
C ILE A 104 -0.62 -15.52 13.30
N LEU A 105 -0.14 -16.58 12.65
CA LEU A 105 -0.07 -17.92 13.22
C LEU A 105 1.32 -18.13 13.80
N MET A 106 1.38 -18.40 15.11
CA MET A 106 2.63 -18.53 15.86
C MET A 106 2.92 -20.00 16.15
N TYR A 107 4.11 -20.43 15.76
CA TYR A 107 4.65 -21.77 15.99
C TYR A 107 5.87 -21.68 16.91
N HIS A 108 6.10 -22.72 17.70
CA HIS A 108 7.31 -22.86 18.50
C HIS A 108 8.18 -24.00 17.94
N VAL A 109 7.93 -25.23 18.36
CA VAL A 109 8.75 -26.38 17.96
C VAL A 109 8.06 -27.13 16.81
N ILE A 110 8.76 -27.28 15.69
CA ILE A 110 8.36 -28.18 14.60
C ILE A 110 9.23 -29.43 14.71
N GLY A 111 8.63 -30.55 15.09
CA GLY A 111 9.33 -31.80 15.34
C GLY A 111 8.65 -32.68 16.38
N PRO A 112 9.20 -33.87 16.64
CA PRO A 112 8.65 -34.77 17.64
C PRO A 112 8.82 -34.19 19.06
N ALA A 113 7.78 -34.31 19.88
CA ALA A 113 7.93 -34.22 21.33
C ALA A 113 8.50 -35.55 21.84
N ALA A 114 9.53 -35.50 22.68
CA ALA A 114 10.09 -36.64 23.40
C ALA A 114 9.24 -37.07 24.60
N GLY A 115 8.19 -36.32 24.95
CA GLY A 115 7.21 -36.65 25.98
C GLY A 115 7.64 -36.31 27.40
N ALA A 116 8.80 -35.66 27.56
CA ALA A 116 9.35 -35.23 28.84
C ALA A 116 9.50 -33.70 28.94
N GLU A 117 8.94 -32.96 27.98
CA GLU A 117 9.02 -31.51 27.95
C GLU A 117 8.04 -30.85 28.92
N ASP A 118 8.45 -29.70 29.47
CA ASP A 118 7.61 -28.90 30.37
C ASP A 118 6.35 -28.35 29.66
N TYR A 119 6.41 -28.18 28.34
CA TYR A 119 5.35 -27.60 27.51
C TYR A 119 5.09 -28.41 26.23
N PRO A 120 4.52 -29.63 26.34
CA PRO A 120 4.32 -30.51 25.18
C PRO A 120 3.33 -29.92 24.16
N GLY A 121 2.44 -29.01 24.57
CA GLY A 121 1.52 -28.31 23.67
C GLY A 121 2.16 -27.30 22.72
N LEU A 122 3.45 -26.98 22.89
CA LEU A 122 4.21 -26.11 21.99
C LEU A 122 4.84 -26.86 20.82
N PHE A 123 4.75 -28.20 20.83
CA PHE A 123 5.26 -29.07 19.78
C PHE A 123 4.20 -29.33 18.72
N LEU A 124 4.60 -29.20 17.47
CA LEU A 124 3.82 -29.61 16.32
C LEU A 124 4.67 -30.54 15.47
N SER A 125 4.11 -31.71 15.12
CA SER A 125 4.85 -32.65 14.26
C SER A 125 5.07 -32.04 12.87
N THR A 126 6.17 -32.40 12.19
CA THR A 126 6.43 -31.96 10.81
C THR A 126 5.30 -32.34 9.84
N PRO A 127 4.71 -33.56 9.91
CA PRO A 127 3.53 -33.89 9.11
C PRO A 127 2.33 -32.99 9.38
N ASP A 128 2.04 -32.66 10.64
CA ASP A 128 0.90 -31.80 10.98
C ASP A 128 1.13 -30.36 10.54
N PHE A 129 2.35 -29.83 10.71
CA PHE A 129 2.71 -28.52 10.19
C PHE A 129 2.52 -28.45 8.66
N ARG A 130 3.00 -29.48 7.94
CA ARG A 130 2.79 -29.59 6.49
C ARG A 130 1.30 -29.59 6.15
N ALA A 131 0.49 -30.37 6.87
CA ALA A 131 -0.95 -30.43 6.65
C ALA A 131 -1.63 -29.08 6.87
N GLN A 132 -1.25 -28.33 7.92
CA GLN A 132 -1.78 -27.00 8.18
C GLN A 132 -1.42 -26.00 7.07
N VAL A 133 -0.16 -25.99 6.63
CA VAL A 133 0.29 -25.09 5.56
C VAL A 133 -0.36 -25.44 4.22
N SER A 134 -0.49 -26.74 3.91
CA SER A 134 -1.23 -27.20 2.73
C SER A 134 -2.69 -26.77 2.78
N TRP A 135 -3.36 -26.94 3.93
CA TRP A 135 -4.75 -26.51 4.08
C TRP A 135 -4.91 -24.99 3.85
N LEU A 136 -3.99 -24.17 4.36
CA LEU A 136 -4.00 -22.73 4.12
C LEU A 136 -3.92 -22.42 2.62
N ALA A 137 -2.97 -23.05 1.91
CA ALA A 137 -2.81 -22.89 0.47
C ALA A 137 -4.04 -23.34 -0.32
N ASP A 138 -4.57 -24.52 -0.02
CA ASP A 138 -5.76 -25.09 -0.68
C ASP A 138 -7.02 -24.25 -0.46
N ASN A 139 -7.07 -23.49 0.64
CA ASN A 139 -8.16 -22.58 0.95
C ASN A 139 -7.88 -21.13 0.47
N GLY A 140 -6.84 -20.90 -0.31
CA GLY A 140 -6.54 -19.60 -0.93
C GLY A 140 -5.99 -18.56 0.03
N TYR A 141 -5.36 -18.96 1.13
CA TYR A 141 -4.56 -18.05 1.95
C TYR A 141 -3.20 -17.82 1.28
N THR A 142 -2.73 -16.58 1.31
CA THR A 142 -1.40 -16.21 0.79
C THR A 142 -0.48 -15.82 1.94
N ALA A 143 0.65 -16.51 2.06
CA ALA A 143 1.66 -16.16 3.04
C ALA A 143 2.28 -14.78 2.69
N VAL A 144 2.34 -13.90 3.69
CA VAL A 144 2.94 -12.57 3.57
C VAL A 144 3.94 -12.33 4.69
N THR A 145 4.89 -11.44 4.45
CA THR A 145 5.86 -11.00 5.46
C THR A 145 5.25 -9.92 6.35
N LEU A 146 5.74 -9.82 7.60
CA LEU A 146 5.39 -8.71 8.49
C LEU A 146 5.74 -7.34 7.87
N VAL A 147 6.75 -7.27 6.99
CA VAL A 147 7.10 -6.04 6.27
C VAL A 147 6.00 -5.64 5.29
N GLN A 148 5.44 -6.58 4.54
CA GLN A 148 4.31 -6.31 3.65
C GLN A 148 3.07 -5.85 4.42
N VAL A 149 2.77 -6.51 5.55
CA VAL A 149 1.65 -6.10 6.44
C VAL A 149 1.85 -4.68 6.94
N GLN A 150 3.04 -4.36 7.44
CA GLN A 150 3.39 -3.02 7.91
C GLN A 150 3.25 -1.98 6.78
N ASN A 151 3.77 -2.29 5.60
CA ASN A 151 3.68 -1.40 4.45
C ASN A 151 2.23 -1.15 4.05
N ALA A 152 1.37 -2.16 4.12
CA ALA A 152 -0.04 -2.01 3.81
C ALA A 152 -0.79 -1.13 4.80
N TRP A 153 -0.50 -1.24 6.10
CA TRP A 153 -1.17 -0.44 7.12
C TRP A 153 -0.69 1.01 7.18
N TYR A 154 0.60 1.26 6.93
CA TYR A 154 1.19 2.57 7.20
C TYR A 154 1.72 3.28 5.95
N ASP A 155 2.13 2.51 4.95
CA ASP A 155 2.86 3.03 3.80
C ASP A 155 2.07 3.02 2.48
N GLY A 156 0.78 2.67 2.52
CA GLY A 156 -0.06 2.59 1.31
C GLY A 156 0.28 1.39 0.43
N GLY A 157 1.00 0.42 0.99
CA GLY A 157 1.25 -0.86 0.35
C GLY A 157 -0.01 -1.71 0.27
N THR A 158 0.14 -2.88 -0.32
CA THR A 158 -0.96 -3.72 -0.74
C THR A 158 -0.78 -5.15 -0.19
N LEU A 159 -1.88 -5.84 0.10
CA LEU A 159 -1.85 -7.25 0.53
C LEU A 159 -2.72 -8.11 -0.39
N PRO A 160 -2.28 -9.34 -0.73
CA PRO A 160 -3.10 -10.27 -1.51
C PRO A 160 -4.42 -10.60 -0.79
N PRO A 161 -5.41 -11.16 -1.50
CA PRO A 161 -6.57 -11.77 -0.85
C PRO A 161 -6.15 -12.81 0.20
N LYS A 162 -6.87 -12.82 1.34
CA LYS A 162 -6.64 -13.74 2.47
C LYS A 162 -5.15 -13.82 2.91
N PRO A 163 -4.52 -12.70 3.29
CA PRO A 163 -3.14 -12.71 3.73
C PRO A 163 -3.01 -13.45 5.08
N VAL A 164 -1.92 -14.18 5.28
CA VAL A 164 -1.56 -14.81 6.55
C VAL A 164 -0.07 -14.64 6.83
N VAL A 165 0.30 -14.37 8.07
CA VAL A 165 1.70 -14.38 8.52
C VAL A 165 1.93 -15.69 9.28
N LEU A 166 3.01 -16.38 8.96
CA LEU A 166 3.54 -17.47 9.79
C LEU A 166 4.74 -16.92 10.58
N SER A 167 4.69 -17.03 11.92
CA SER A 167 5.78 -16.65 12.81
C SER A 167 6.29 -17.85 13.59
N PHE A 168 7.59 -17.85 13.87
CA PHE A 168 8.28 -18.91 14.60
C PHE A 168 9.09 -18.27 15.72
N ASP A 169 8.82 -18.68 16.96
CA ASP A 169 9.48 -18.13 18.13
C ASP A 169 10.66 -19.03 18.57
N ASP A 170 11.51 -18.51 19.46
CA ASP A 170 12.64 -19.17 20.14
C ASP A 170 13.82 -19.66 19.28
N GLY A 171 13.66 -19.79 17.96
CA GLY A 171 14.76 -20.16 17.05
C GLY A 171 15.21 -21.63 17.15
N TYR A 172 14.27 -22.55 17.38
CA TYR A 172 14.56 -23.98 17.47
C TYR A 172 15.21 -24.54 16.18
N LEU A 173 16.14 -25.49 16.33
CA LEU A 173 16.85 -26.11 15.21
C LEU A 173 15.91 -26.74 14.17
N GLY A 174 14.79 -27.33 14.60
CA GLY A 174 13.78 -27.91 13.72
C GLY A 174 13.13 -26.92 12.75
N GLN A 175 13.31 -25.61 12.94
CA GLN A 175 12.86 -24.56 12.01
C GLN A 175 13.81 -24.38 10.81
N TYR A 176 15.02 -24.96 10.87
CA TYR A 176 16.08 -24.81 9.86
C TYR A 176 16.40 -26.09 9.09
N LEU A 177 15.81 -27.23 9.50
CA LEU A 177 16.04 -28.57 8.94
C LEU A 177 14.81 -29.05 8.17
#